data_AF-A0A358GQL7-F1
#
_entry.id   AF-A0A358GQL7-F1
#
_cell.length_a   1.000
_cell.length_b   1.000
_cell.length_c   1.000
_cell.angle_alpha   90.00
_cell.angle_beta   90.00
_cell.angle_gamma   90.00
#
_symmetry.space_group_name_H-M   'P 1'
#
loop_
_entity.id
_entity.type
_entity.pdbx_description
1 polymer ?
#
loop_
_entity_poly.entity_id
_entity_poly.type
_entity_poly.pdbx_seq_one_letter_code
_entity_poly.pdbx_strand_id
1 'polypeptide(L)'
;MFKKMLSSLLVSAIFVSGSAAAYASPEESAKVPITQTKSISKDLYTVDGDFLGNLNKTTTIEQVTDENGKASYTSTVTKDYELAEEYAAIPAYTEKFADSTEITTFSVNEENELEVNGEVISENDFPTVSFSRPGLGGNSFALNSNDSGGEPTISHYYSNSDRTRYTFGTYSGVSFKFDHGVYVGPTGNNVSRTNIPKTNSNFYDAKAAMDSAETNYRDTYVKASAFAFAAALAFFSMGSVITFIPGGGAAGFAAVDLYNVYSDLQDDVGDAYAAVSHM
;
A
#
# COMPACT_ATOMS: atom_id res chain seq x y z
N MET A 1 12.87 -30.24 -3.88
CA MET A 1 14.02 -29.32 -3.67
C MET A 1 13.52 -27.87 -3.53
N PHE A 2 12.43 -27.68 -2.77
CA PHE A 2 11.59 -26.46 -2.73
C PHE A 2 11.55 -25.86 -1.32
N LYS A 3 12.71 -25.78 -0.64
CA LYS A 3 12.83 -25.30 0.75
C LYS A 3 13.81 -24.13 0.92
N LYS A 4 14.15 -23.42 -0.17
CA LYS A 4 15.19 -22.38 -0.12
C LYS A 4 14.87 -21.04 -0.80
N MET A 5 13.65 -20.80 -1.30
CA MET A 5 13.32 -19.50 -1.92
C MET A 5 12.55 -18.53 -1.01
N LEU A 6 12.33 -18.87 0.27
CA LEU A 6 11.69 -17.95 1.24
C LEU A 6 12.70 -16.99 1.91
N SER A 7 13.86 -16.78 1.30
CA SER A 7 14.96 -15.97 1.84
C SER A 7 15.68 -15.21 0.72
N SER A 8 14.97 -14.31 0.05
CA SER A 8 15.56 -13.17 -0.64
C SER A 8 15.09 -11.92 0.10
N LEU A 9 15.76 -11.62 1.21
CA LEU A 9 16.56 -10.39 1.35
C LEU A 9 15.85 -9.15 0.80
N LEU A 10 14.93 -8.58 1.59
CA LEU A 10 14.74 -7.13 1.61
C LEU A 10 16.09 -6.52 2.04
N VAL A 11 16.97 -6.20 1.09
CA VAL A 11 18.11 -5.32 1.37
C VAL A 11 17.54 -3.91 1.46
N SER A 12 16.93 -3.59 2.61
CA SER A 12 16.57 -2.21 2.94
C SER A 12 17.85 -1.44 3.23
N ALA A 13 18.47 -0.86 2.21
CA ALA A 13 19.47 0.18 2.44
C ALA A 13 18.73 1.44 2.90
N ILE A 14 18.43 1.53 4.20
CA ILE A 14 17.82 2.72 4.79
C ILE A 14 18.92 3.80 4.89
N PHE A 15 19.08 4.61 3.86
CA PHE A 15 19.82 5.86 3.96
C PHE A 15 18.90 6.91 4.61
N VAL A 16 18.86 6.96 5.95
CA VAL A 16 18.31 8.11 6.67
C VAL A 16 19.34 9.23 6.60
N SER A 17 19.36 10.01 5.53
CA SER A 17 20.06 11.30 5.53
C SER A 17 19.10 12.35 6.07
N GLY A 18 19.03 12.44 7.39
CA GLY A 18 18.29 13.47 8.11
C GLY A 18 19.09 13.90 9.34
N SER A 19 19.47 15.17 9.39
CA SER A 19 20.00 15.80 10.60
C SER A 19 18.95 15.70 11.70
N ALA A 20 19.15 14.78 12.64
CA ALA A 20 18.36 14.67 13.85
C ALA A 20 18.57 15.94 14.69
N ALA A 21 17.71 16.94 14.51
CA ALA A 21 17.52 17.96 15.52
C ALA A 21 16.79 17.30 16.69
N ALA A 22 17.58 16.81 17.66
CA ALA A 22 17.08 16.41 18.96
C ALA A 22 16.23 17.54 19.55
N TYR A 23 15.10 17.16 20.16
CA TYR A 23 14.17 18.06 20.83
C TYR A 23 14.90 19.11 21.69
N ALA A 24 14.88 20.35 21.23
CA ALA A 24 15.11 21.54 22.03
C ALA A 24 14.08 22.60 21.59
N SER A 25 13.28 23.05 22.54
CA SER A 25 12.28 24.13 22.38
C SER A 25 12.89 25.45 22.87
N PRO A 26 12.39 26.63 22.47
CA PRO A 26 12.14 27.11 21.12
C PRO A 26 12.93 28.43 20.90
N GLU A 27 13.47 28.65 19.70
CA GLU A 27 13.78 30.02 19.28
C GLU A 27 13.10 30.31 17.95
N GLU A 28 12.55 31.51 17.90
CA GLU A 28 11.77 32.21 16.87
C GLU A 28 12.59 32.38 15.58
N SER A 29 12.97 31.26 14.98
CA SER A 29 13.57 31.18 13.65
C SER A 29 12.56 30.46 12.76
N ALA A 30 12.30 31.01 11.57
CA ALA A 30 11.40 30.43 10.57
C ALA A 30 11.52 28.91 10.59
N LYS A 31 10.43 28.20 10.92
CA LYS A 31 10.43 26.75 11.10
C LYS A 31 10.94 26.12 9.80
N VAL A 32 12.22 25.75 9.79
CA VAL A 32 12.84 25.09 8.65
C VAL A 32 12.05 23.80 8.43
N PRO A 33 11.57 23.53 7.21
CA PRO A 33 10.86 22.30 6.91
C PRO A 33 11.68 21.09 7.36
N ILE A 34 11.02 20.13 8.00
CA ILE A 34 11.65 18.86 8.34
C ILE A 34 11.44 17.94 7.15
N THR A 35 12.52 17.53 6.49
CA THR A 35 12.47 16.65 5.32
C THR A 35 12.96 15.25 5.68
N GLN A 36 12.18 14.23 5.31
CA GLN A 36 12.61 12.83 5.32
C GLN A 36 12.61 12.27 3.91
N THR A 37 13.74 11.74 3.47
CA THR A 37 13.86 11.03 2.20
C THR A 37 14.19 9.57 2.46
N LYS A 38 13.44 8.68 1.83
CA LYS A 38 13.67 7.24 1.83
C LYS A 38 13.70 6.73 0.39
N SER A 39 14.77 6.04 0.03
CA SER A 39 14.85 5.30 -1.23
C SER A 39 14.86 3.81 -0.96
N ILE A 40 14.13 3.05 -1.77
CA ILE A 40 14.11 1.59 -1.74
C ILE A 40 14.23 1.07 -3.18
N SER A 41 15.06 0.05 -3.35
CA SER A 41 15.07 -0.78 -4.55
C SER A 41 14.50 -2.13 -4.17
N LYS A 42 13.53 -2.64 -4.94
CA LYS A 42 12.93 -3.96 -4.70
C LYS A 42 12.58 -4.67 -5.99
N ASP A 43 12.73 -5.99 -5.95
CA ASP A 43 12.19 -6.88 -6.98
C ASP A 43 10.66 -6.93 -6.86
N LEU A 44 10.00 -6.97 -8.02
CA LEU A 44 8.57 -7.16 -8.18
C LEU A 44 8.29 -8.57 -8.68
N TYR A 45 7.21 -9.16 -8.19
CA TYR A 45 6.76 -10.49 -8.59
C TYR A 45 5.27 -10.44 -8.90
N THR A 46 4.85 -11.26 -9.85
CA THR A 46 3.43 -11.50 -10.13
C THR A 46 2.77 -12.27 -8.97
N VAL A 47 1.44 -12.30 -8.95
CA VAL A 47 0.65 -13.14 -8.02
C VAL A 47 1.02 -14.62 -8.15
N ASP A 48 1.35 -15.10 -9.35
CA ASP A 48 1.82 -16.47 -9.60
C ASP A 48 3.28 -16.70 -9.15
N GLY A 49 3.99 -15.66 -8.71
CA GLY A 49 5.36 -15.70 -8.21
C GLY A 49 6.45 -15.57 -9.26
N ASP A 50 6.09 -15.26 -10.51
CA ASP A 50 7.05 -15.00 -11.59
C ASP A 50 7.70 -13.62 -11.40
N PHE A 51 8.98 -13.49 -11.75
CA PHE A 51 9.70 -12.21 -11.64
C PHE A 51 9.17 -11.21 -12.66
N LEU A 52 8.62 -10.09 -12.17
CA LEU A 52 7.98 -9.05 -12.98
C LEU A 52 8.96 -7.97 -13.43
N GLY A 53 9.91 -7.62 -12.56
CA GLY A 53 10.86 -6.53 -12.79
C GLY A 53 11.37 -5.94 -11.48
N ASN A 54 11.91 -4.73 -11.54
CA ASN A 54 12.42 -3.99 -10.40
C ASN A 54 11.69 -2.65 -10.23
N LEU A 55 11.61 -2.17 -9.00
CA LEU A 55 11.14 -0.84 -8.65
C LEU A 55 12.20 -0.13 -7.81
N ASN A 56 12.65 1.04 -8.29
CA ASN A 56 13.33 2.03 -7.48
C ASN A 56 12.30 3.09 -7.05
N LYS A 57 11.94 3.09 -5.77
CA LYS A 57 10.98 4.05 -5.20
C LYS A 57 11.70 5.02 -4.28
N THR A 58 11.56 6.32 -4.55
CA THR A 58 12.01 7.38 -3.66
C THR A 58 10.80 8.12 -3.12
N THR A 59 10.72 8.21 -1.79
CA THR A 59 9.68 8.95 -1.08
C THR A 59 10.34 10.07 -0.29
N THR A 60 9.96 11.30 -0.58
CA THR A 60 10.37 12.50 0.15
C THR A 60 9.14 13.10 0.81
N ILE A 61 9.15 13.20 2.13
CA ILE A 61 8.09 13.84 2.89
C ILE A 61 8.67 15.10 3.51
N GLU A 62 8.06 16.24 3.23
CA GLU A 62 8.39 17.53 3.83
C GLU A 62 7.29 17.92 4.81
N GLN A 63 7.66 18.18 6.07
CA GLN A 63 6.75 18.66 7.10
C GLN A 63 6.98 20.17 7.31
N VAL A 64 5.90 20.94 7.27
CA VAL A 64 5.85 22.34 7.71
C VAL A 64 4.87 22.43 8.87
N THR A 65 5.27 23.10 9.95
CA THR A 65 4.38 23.32 11.09
C THR A 65 3.98 24.77 11.16
N ASP A 66 2.68 25.04 11.23
CA ASP A 66 2.13 26.40 11.30
C ASP A 66 2.43 27.07 12.66
N GLU A 67 2.03 28.34 12.79
CA GLU A 67 2.18 29.12 14.02
C GLU A 67 1.40 28.52 15.21
N ASN A 68 0.34 27.77 14.94
CA ASN A 68 -0.51 27.10 15.94
C ASN A 68 0.01 25.71 16.35
N GLY A 69 1.11 25.23 15.75
CA GLY A 69 1.69 23.93 16.05
C GLY A 69 1.10 22.76 15.25
N LYS A 70 0.22 23.01 14.27
CA LYS A 70 -0.31 21.98 13.38
C LYS A 70 0.68 21.68 12.26
N ALA A 71 0.88 20.40 11.97
CA ALA A 71 1.73 19.95 10.89
C ALA A 71 0.94 19.75 9.59
N SER A 72 1.50 20.25 8.49
CA SER A 72 1.14 19.94 7.11
C SER A 72 2.29 19.19 6.44
N TYR A 73 1.99 18.31 5.51
CA TYR A 73 2.99 17.50 4.82
C TYR A 73 2.84 17.60 3.31
N THR A 74 3.96 17.53 2.61
CA THR A 74 4.00 17.27 1.17
C THR A 74 4.80 16.01 0.94
N SER A 75 4.15 14.96 0.45
CA SER A 75 4.78 13.69 0.09
C SER A 75 4.99 13.63 -1.41
N THR A 76 6.24 13.57 -1.84
CA THR A 76 6.63 13.31 -3.23
C THR A 76 7.10 11.86 -3.34
N VAL A 77 6.42 11.06 -4.15
CA VAL A 77 6.75 9.66 -4.40
C VAL A 77 7.13 9.51 -5.87
N THR A 78 8.40 9.22 -6.13
CA THR A 78 8.91 8.86 -7.45
C THR A 78 9.07 7.34 -7.53
N LYS A 79 8.52 6.72 -8.57
CA LYS A 79 8.59 5.29 -8.86
C LYS A 79 9.25 5.14 -10.24
N ASP A 80 10.40 4.47 -10.28
CA ASP A 80 11.10 4.11 -11.52
C ASP A 80 11.09 2.58 -11.68
N TYR A 81 10.49 2.09 -12.76
CA TYR A 81 10.28 0.67 -13.01
C TYR A 81 11.19 0.14 -14.12
N GLU A 82 11.70 -1.07 -13.92
CA GLU A 82 12.40 -1.83 -14.95
C GLU A 82 11.74 -3.20 -15.09
N LEU A 83 10.85 -3.34 -16.07
CA LEU A 83 10.12 -4.59 -16.32
C LEU A 83 11.01 -5.64 -16.99
N ALA A 84 10.79 -6.91 -16.63
CA ALA A 84 11.37 -8.03 -17.38
C ALA A 84 10.81 -8.06 -18.82
N GLU A 85 11.61 -8.57 -19.76
CA GLU A 85 11.32 -8.53 -21.21
C GLU A 85 9.94 -9.06 -21.58
N GLU A 86 9.46 -10.12 -20.90
CA GLU A 86 8.17 -10.73 -21.15
C GLU A 86 6.96 -9.84 -20.77
N TYR A 87 7.12 -8.95 -19.79
CA TYR A 87 6.08 -7.99 -19.36
C TYR A 87 6.22 -6.64 -20.05
N ALA A 88 7.45 -6.23 -20.39
CA ALA A 88 7.72 -4.99 -21.13
C ALA A 88 7.07 -4.97 -22.53
N ALA A 89 6.77 -6.15 -23.10
CA ALA A 89 6.08 -6.28 -24.37
C ALA A 89 4.54 -6.20 -24.27
N ILE A 90 3.98 -6.13 -23.05
CA ILE A 90 2.53 -6.15 -22.80
C ILE A 90 2.06 -4.72 -22.42
N PRO A 91 1.24 -4.05 -23.25
CA PRO A 91 0.84 -2.66 -23.01
C PRO A 91 0.28 -2.38 -21.61
N ALA A 92 -0.62 -3.23 -21.11
CA ALA A 92 -1.20 -3.08 -19.77
C ALA A 92 -0.15 -3.05 -18.64
N TYR A 93 0.95 -3.81 -18.77
CA TYR A 93 2.03 -3.77 -17.78
C TYR A 93 2.87 -2.51 -17.93
N THR A 94 3.17 -2.09 -19.15
CA THR A 94 3.91 -0.84 -19.37
C THR A 94 3.14 0.40 -18.93
N GLU A 95 1.81 0.35 -18.96
CA GLU A 95 0.94 1.42 -18.46
C GLU A 95 0.83 1.38 -16.93
N LYS A 96 0.59 0.20 -16.33
CA LYS A 96 0.43 0.07 -14.88
C LYS A 96 1.72 0.32 -14.10
N PHE A 97 2.85 -0.12 -14.66
CA PHE A 97 4.18 0.02 -14.08
C PHE A 97 4.99 1.09 -14.84
N ALA A 98 4.34 2.18 -15.25
CA ALA A 98 5.02 3.34 -15.82
C ALA A 98 5.76 4.13 -14.75
N ASP A 99 6.89 4.72 -15.13
CA ASP A 99 7.60 5.67 -14.28
C ASP A 99 6.68 6.82 -13.91
N SER A 100 6.66 7.19 -12.63
CA SER A 100 5.75 8.22 -12.14
C SER A 100 6.35 9.05 -11.02
N THR A 101 5.87 10.27 -10.90
CA THR A 101 6.09 11.11 -9.73
C THR A 101 4.75 11.65 -9.28
N GLU A 102 4.36 11.28 -8.07
CA GLU A 102 3.11 11.70 -7.45
C GLU A 102 3.41 12.64 -6.28
N ILE A 103 2.62 13.69 -6.15
CA ILE A 103 2.70 14.64 -5.05
C ILE A 103 1.37 14.64 -4.32
N THR A 104 1.41 14.25 -3.05
CA THR A 104 0.25 14.22 -2.16
C THR A 104 0.46 15.26 -1.06
N THR A 105 -0.48 16.19 -0.91
CA THR A 105 -0.42 17.23 0.14
C THR A 105 -1.41 16.93 1.26
N PHE A 106 -0.97 17.07 2.50
CA PHE A 106 -1.78 16.90 3.69
C PHE A 106 -1.81 18.22 4.47
N SER A 107 -2.97 18.78 4.70
CA SER A 107 -3.15 20.05 5.43
C SER A 107 -4.30 19.98 6.41
N VAL A 108 -4.32 20.91 7.37
CA VAL A 108 -5.46 21.08 8.27
C VAL A 108 -6.10 22.42 8.00
N ASN A 109 -7.40 22.43 7.72
CA ASN A 109 -8.13 23.66 7.44
C ASN A 109 -8.45 24.45 8.72
N GLU A 110 -9.13 25.59 8.54
CA GLU A 110 -9.53 26.48 9.64
C GLU A 110 -10.50 25.80 10.63
N GLU A 111 -11.27 24.81 10.17
CA GLU A 111 -12.23 24.04 10.96
C GLU A 111 -11.59 22.87 11.73
N ASN A 112 -10.27 22.69 11.62
CA ASN A 112 -9.51 21.54 12.14
C ASN A 112 -9.79 20.20 11.44
N GLU A 113 -10.29 20.24 10.21
CA GLU A 113 -10.46 19.05 9.40
C GLU A 113 -9.18 18.78 8.60
N LEU A 114 -8.86 17.50 8.42
CA LEU A 114 -7.72 17.08 7.61
C LEU A 114 -8.14 17.09 6.14
N GLU A 115 -7.32 17.71 5.31
CA GLU A 115 -7.45 17.71 3.85
C GLU A 115 -6.30 16.92 3.23
N VAL A 116 -6.64 16.07 2.25
CA VAL A 116 -5.68 15.42 1.36
C VAL A 116 -5.93 15.95 -0.04
N ASN A 117 -4.90 16.53 -0.66
CA ASN A 117 -5.00 17.20 -1.95
C ASN A 117 -6.12 18.26 -2.01
N GLY A 118 -6.42 18.90 -0.89
CA GLY A 118 -7.48 19.90 -0.76
C GLY A 118 -8.90 19.32 -0.59
N GLU A 119 -9.05 18.00 -0.52
CA GLU A 119 -10.33 17.35 -0.21
C GLU A 119 -10.35 16.92 1.26
N VAL A 120 -11.42 17.30 1.98
CA VAL A 120 -11.60 16.91 3.38
C VAL A 120 -11.75 15.39 3.47
N ILE A 121 -10.92 14.78 4.29
CA ILE A 121 -10.99 13.36 4.62
C ILE A 121 -11.26 13.18 6.11
N SER A 122 -12.00 12.13 6.44
CA SER A 122 -12.50 11.83 7.76
C SER A 122 -12.31 10.35 8.09
N GLU A 123 -12.47 10.00 9.37
CA GLU A 123 -12.41 8.61 9.79
C GLU A 123 -13.48 7.74 9.13
N ASN A 124 -14.60 8.34 8.70
CA ASN A 124 -15.74 7.64 8.12
C ASN A 124 -15.55 7.27 6.65
N ASP A 125 -14.56 7.86 5.99
CA ASP A 125 -14.25 7.55 4.58
C ASP A 125 -13.57 6.18 4.43
N PHE A 126 -13.18 5.58 5.56
CA PHE A 126 -12.59 4.25 5.60
C PHE A 126 -13.60 3.20 6.06
N PRO A 127 -13.71 2.07 5.35
CA PRO A 127 -14.60 1.00 5.73
C PRO A 127 -14.23 0.46 7.12
N THR A 128 -15.21 0.49 8.03
CA THR A 128 -15.06 -0.03 9.40
C THR A 128 -15.30 -1.53 9.43
N VAL A 129 -14.37 -2.29 10.02
CA VAL A 129 -14.49 -3.74 10.16
C VAL A 129 -14.95 -4.09 11.57
N SER A 130 -16.14 -4.67 11.71
CA SER A 130 -16.65 -5.18 12.99
C SER A 130 -16.09 -6.58 13.26
N PHE A 131 -15.50 -6.80 14.44
CA PHE A 131 -14.98 -8.11 14.82
C PHE A 131 -16.09 -8.99 15.37
N SER A 132 -16.45 -10.02 14.61
CA SER A 132 -16.88 -11.27 15.24
C SER A 132 -15.62 -12.01 15.66
N ARG A 133 -15.19 -11.80 16.90
CA ARG A 133 -13.98 -12.39 17.51
C ARG A 133 -13.88 -13.91 17.21
N PRO A 134 -12.96 -14.37 16.35
CA PRO A 134 -12.65 -15.79 16.26
C PRO A 134 -11.94 -16.18 17.56
N GLY A 135 -12.26 -17.36 18.09
CA GLY A 135 -11.83 -17.83 19.39
C GLY A 135 -10.31 -17.75 19.62
N LEU A 136 -9.96 -17.52 20.88
CA LEU A 136 -8.60 -17.51 21.43
C LEU A 136 -7.77 -18.72 20.95
N GLY A 137 -6.88 -18.47 19.99
CA GLY A 137 -5.88 -19.40 19.50
C GLY A 137 -4.74 -18.61 18.89
N GLY A 138 -3.77 -18.24 19.72
CA GLY A 138 -2.61 -17.45 19.34
C GLY A 138 -1.73 -18.14 18.28
N ASN A 139 -0.96 -17.29 17.60
CA ASN A 139 0.15 -17.61 16.72
C ASN A 139 -0.22 -18.41 15.47
N SER A 140 -0.46 -17.69 14.37
CA SER A 140 0.10 -18.08 13.07
C SER A 140 0.17 -16.86 12.17
N PHE A 141 1.41 -16.39 11.94
CA PHE A 141 1.79 -15.76 10.68
C PHE A 141 1.56 -16.78 9.57
N ALA A 142 0.31 -16.93 9.14
CA ALA A 142 -0.03 -17.75 8.00
C ALA A 142 -0.12 -16.81 6.79
N LEU A 143 1.01 -16.67 6.08
CA LEU A 143 0.94 -16.73 4.62
C LEU A 143 0.14 -17.99 4.32
N ASN A 144 -1.14 -17.83 4.00
CA ASN A 144 -2.05 -18.94 3.77
C ASN A 144 -1.69 -19.56 2.41
N SER A 145 -0.56 -20.28 2.37
CA SER A 145 0.02 -20.90 1.19
C SER A 145 -0.38 -22.37 1.04
N ASN A 146 -1.54 -22.77 1.57
CA ASN A 146 -2.04 -24.14 1.48
C ASN A 146 -3.39 -24.19 0.75
N ASP A 147 -3.26 -24.42 -0.56
CA ASP A 147 -4.04 -25.34 -1.38
C ASP A 147 -5.50 -25.01 -1.76
N SER A 148 -5.73 -25.09 -3.08
CA SER A 148 -7.00 -25.29 -3.80
C SER A 148 -8.16 -24.29 -3.57
N GLY A 149 -8.31 -23.33 -4.50
CA GLY A 149 -9.62 -22.75 -4.85
C GLY A 149 -10.37 -21.95 -3.77
N GLY A 150 -9.65 -21.34 -2.83
CA GLY A 150 -10.24 -20.45 -1.81
C GLY A 150 -10.69 -19.09 -2.38
N GLU A 151 -11.63 -18.44 -1.68
CA GLU A 151 -12.05 -17.05 -1.95
C GLU A 151 -10.83 -16.11 -2.04
N PRO A 152 -10.85 -15.10 -2.94
CA PRO A 152 -9.69 -14.26 -3.20
C PRO A 152 -9.24 -13.55 -1.92
N THR A 153 -7.93 -13.55 -1.67
CA THR A 153 -7.32 -12.90 -0.49
C THR A 153 -7.49 -11.38 -0.46
N ILE A 154 -7.80 -10.76 -1.60
CA ILE A 154 -8.43 -9.44 -1.84
C ILE A 154 -8.63 -9.34 -3.37
N SER A 155 -7.57 -9.67 -4.12
CA SER A 155 -7.56 -9.83 -5.57
C SER A 155 -6.56 -10.93 -5.92
N HIS A 156 -6.95 -11.90 -6.76
CA HIS A 156 -6.10 -13.02 -7.13
C HIS A 156 -6.53 -13.60 -8.48
N TYR A 157 -5.58 -14.14 -9.24
CA TYR A 157 -5.85 -14.99 -10.39
C TYR A 157 -5.05 -16.29 -10.32
N TYR A 158 -5.50 -17.32 -10.99
CA TYR A 158 -4.70 -18.54 -11.18
C TYR A 158 -4.94 -19.11 -12.56
N SER A 159 -3.91 -19.73 -13.13
CA SER A 159 -4.04 -20.46 -14.38
C SER A 159 -4.70 -21.83 -14.14
N ASN A 160 -5.57 -22.26 -15.05
CA ASN A 160 -5.95 -23.67 -15.15
C ASN A 160 -4.72 -24.51 -15.51
N SER A 161 -4.80 -25.83 -15.32
CA SER A 161 -3.69 -26.78 -15.51
C SER A 161 -3.01 -26.74 -16.89
N ASP A 162 -3.68 -26.17 -17.90
CA ASP A 162 -3.17 -26.01 -19.26
C ASP A 162 -2.46 -24.66 -19.52
N ARG A 163 -2.44 -23.72 -18.55
CA ARG A 163 -1.88 -22.35 -18.68
C ARG A 163 -2.45 -21.54 -19.85
N THR A 164 -3.58 -21.95 -20.41
CA THR A 164 -4.25 -21.26 -21.52
C THR A 164 -5.46 -20.46 -21.06
N ARG A 165 -6.04 -20.83 -19.92
CA ARG A 165 -7.22 -20.20 -19.36
C ARG A 165 -7.03 -19.91 -17.89
N TYR A 166 -7.64 -18.84 -17.43
CA TYR A 166 -7.43 -18.30 -16.10
C TYR A 166 -8.75 -18.07 -15.38
N THR A 167 -8.68 -18.10 -14.06
CA THR A 167 -9.75 -17.62 -13.19
C THR A 167 -9.26 -16.39 -12.47
N PHE A 168 -10.08 -15.33 -12.48
CA PHE A 168 -9.86 -14.08 -11.77
C PHE A 168 -10.90 -13.93 -10.67
N GLY A 169 -10.50 -13.39 -9.52
CA GLY A 169 -11.40 -13.05 -8.42
C GLY A 169 -10.90 -11.84 -7.66
N THR A 170 -11.79 -10.89 -7.36
CA THR A 170 -11.42 -9.68 -6.63
C THR A 170 -12.60 -9.04 -5.91
N TYR A 171 -12.31 -8.35 -4.83
CA TYR A 171 -13.23 -7.46 -4.14
C TYR A 171 -13.12 -6.04 -4.69
N SER A 172 -14.12 -5.20 -4.42
CA SER A 172 -14.18 -3.81 -4.88
C SER A 172 -13.43 -2.83 -3.96
N GLY A 173 -12.82 -3.34 -2.89
CA GLY A 173 -12.06 -2.51 -1.98
C GLY A 173 -11.34 -3.29 -0.90
N VAL A 174 -10.59 -2.55 -0.10
CA VAL A 174 -9.80 -3.07 1.01
C VAL A 174 -10.24 -2.42 2.32
N SER A 175 -10.03 -3.13 3.41
CA SER A 175 -10.17 -2.64 4.76
C SER A 175 -8.89 -2.91 5.54
N PHE A 176 -8.58 -2.01 6.47
CA PHE A 176 -7.36 -2.07 7.26
C PHE A 176 -7.66 -1.90 8.76
N LYS A 177 -7.04 -2.77 9.57
CA LYS A 177 -6.97 -2.60 11.03
C LYS A 177 -5.70 -3.23 11.57
N PHE A 178 -5.17 -2.65 12.64
CA PHE A 178 -4.15 -3.26 13.48
C PHE A 178 -4.78 -3.74 14.82
N ASP A 179 -4.62 -5.02 15.14
CA ASP A 179 -5.10 -5.65 16.39
C ASP A 179 -4.19 -6.82 16.76
N HIS A 180 -3.12 -6.54 17.52
CA HIS A 180 -2.05 -7.50 17.83
C HIS A 180 -1.40 -8.13 16.58
N GLY A 181 -1.52 -7.44 15.45
CA GLY A 181 -1.11 -7.89 14.12
C GLY A 181 -1.79 -7.01 13.08
N VAL A 182 -1.18 -6.91 11.90
CA VAL A 182 -1.76 -6.17 10.79
C VAL A 182 -2.84 -7.05 10.13
N TYR A 183 -4.04 -6.51 10.01
CA TYR A 183 -5.10 -7.05 9.16
C TYR A 183 -5.30 -6.09 7.99
N VAL A 184 -5.05 -6.60 6.78
CA VAL A 184 -5.50 -6.01 5.53
C VAL A 184 -6.39 -7.06 4.87
N GLY A 185 -7.65 -6.73 4.64
CA GLY A 185 -8.62 -7.71 4.15
C GLY A 185 -9.68 -7.09 3.24
N PRO A 186 -10.47 -7.92 2.56
CA PRO A 186 -11.42 -7.46 1.55
C PRO A 186 -12.61 -6.71 2.15
N THR A 187 -13.20 -5.81 1.37
CA THR A 187 -14.49 -5.18 1.68
C THR A 187 -15.28 -4.89 0.40
N GLY A 188 -16.54 -4.50 0.55
CA GLY A 188 -17.43 -4.20 -0.56
C GLY A 188 -17.91 -5.45 -1.31
N ASN A 189 -18.20 -5.28 -2.60
CA ASN A 189 -18.69 -6.35 -3.46
C ASN A 189 -17.54 -7.20 -3.99
N ASN A 190 -17.82 -8.43 -4.41
CA ASN A 190 -16.85 -9.29 -5.08
C ASN A 190 -17.29 -9.64 -6.51
N VAL A 191 -16.32 -9.92 -7.36
CA VAL A 191 -16.53 -10.42 -8.71
C VAL A 191 -15.55 -11.55 -9.01
N SER A 192 -16.01 -12.57 -9.72
CA SER A 192 -15.16 -13.64 -10.22
C SER A 192 -15.55 -14.03 -11.64
N ARG A 193 -14.53 -14.41 -12.43
CA ARG A 193 -14.65 -14.81 -13.83
C ARG A 193 -13.72 -15.99 -14.05
N THR A 194 -14.26 -17.08 -14.59
CA THR A 194 -13.52 -18.32 -14.81
C THR A 194 -13.34 -18.56 -16.30
N ASN A 195 -12.35 -19.39 -16.64
CA ASN A 195 -12.13 -19.84 -18.02
C ASN A 195 -11.82 -18.69 -19.01
N ILE A 196 -11.17 -17.62 -18.52
CA ILE A 196 -10.82 -16.44 -19.31
C ILE A 196 -9.54 -16.70 -20.11
N PRO A 197 -9.56 -16.58 -21.45
CA PRO A 197 -8.36 -16.71 -22.27
C PRO A 197 -7.54 -15.41 -22.25
N LYS A 198 -6.23 -15.52 -22.53
CA LYS A 198 -5.32 -14.36 -22.69
C LYS A 198 -5.74 -13.37 -23.79
N THR A 199 -6.63 -13.78 -24.68
CA THR A 199 -7.17 -12.96 -25.77
C THR A 199 -8.35 -12.07 -25.36
N ASN A 200 -8.87 -12.20 -24.14
CA ASN A 200 -9.88 -11.29 -23.62
C ASN A 200 -9.28 -9.88 -23.47
N SER A 201 -10.01 -8.84 -23.88
CA SER A 201 -9.51 -7.46 -23.90
C SER A 201 -9.07 -6.95 -22.53
N ASN A 202 -9.71 -7.39 -21.44
CA ASN A 202 -9.43 -6.93 -20.08
C ASN A 202 -8.47 -7.88 -19.33
N PHE A 203 -7.95 -8.90 -20.00
CA PHE A 203 -7.11 -9.93 -19.36
C PHE A 203 -5.87 -9.34 -18.71
N TYR A 204 -5.08 -8.58 -19.47
CA TYR A 204 -3.81 -8.06 -18.98
C TYR A 204 -3.99 -6.87 -18.04
N ASP A 205 -5.05 -6.08 -18.20
CA ASP A 205 -5.38 -4.98 -17.29
C ASP A 205 -5.67 -5.52 -15.89
N ALA A 206 -6.53 -6.54 -15.78
CA ALA A 206 -6.80 -7.18 -14.50
C ALA A 206 -5.56 -7.85 -13.92
N LYS A 207 -4.77 -8.55 -14.76
CA LYS A 207 -3.56 -9.25 -14.29
C LYS A 207 -2.52 -8.26 -13.74
N ALA A 208 -2.26 -7.17 -14.46
CA ALA A 208 -1.31 -6.14 -14.04
C ALA A 208 -1.79 -5.41 -12.77
N ALA A 209 -3.07 -5.08 -12.68
CA ALA A 209 -3.64 -4.47 -11.48
C ALA A 209 -3.54 -5.39 -10.26
N MET A 210 -3.80 -6.69 -10.41
CA MET A 210 -3.65 -7.67 -9.33
C MET A 210 -2.19 -7.88 -8.90
N ASP A 211 -1.25 -7.88 -9.84
CA ASP A 211 0.18 -7.98 -9.54
C ASP A 211 0.69 -6.72 -8.79
N SER A 212 0.18 -5.54 -9.14
CA SER A 212 0.44 -4.29 -8.40
C SER A 212 -0.18 -4.32 -7.00
N ALA A 213 -1.44 -4.76 -6.89
CA ALA A 213 -2.16 -4.88 -5.62
C ALA A 213 -1.41 -5.78 -4.62
N GLU A 214 -0.87 -6.93 -5.06
CA GLU A 214 -0.08 -7.82 -4.19
C GLU A 214 1.18 -7.12 -3.66
N THR A 215 1.82 -6.29 -4.48
CA THR A 215 2.99 -5.51 -4.06
C THR A 215 2.60 -4.46 -3.01
N ASN A 216 1.51 -3.73 -3.22
CA ASN A 216 1.05 -2.68 -2.32
C ASN A 216 0.42 -3.24 -1.03
N TYR A 217 -0.15 -4.45 -1.09
CA TYR A 217 -0.58 -5.21 0.08
C TYR A 217 0.59 -5.45 1.03
N ARG A 218 1.71 -5.98 0.51
CA ARG A 218 2.92 -6.21 1.31
C ARG A 218 3.51 -4.92 1.87
N ASP A 219 3.58 -3.86 1.06
CA ASP A 219 4.08 -2.56 1.53
C ASP A 219 3.20 -1.99 2.65
N THR A 220 1.87 -2.12 2.54
CA THR A 220 0.92 -1.72 3.59
C THR A 220 1.20 -2.45 4.89
N TYR A 221 1.48 -3.76 4.87
CA TYR A 221 1.87 -4.53 6.06
C TYR A 221 3.12 -3.98 6.74
N VAL A 222 4.16 -3.67 5.96
CA VAL A 222 5.43 -3.15 6.49
C VAL A 222 5.24 -1.75 7.06
N LYS A 223 4.52 -0.87 6.36
CA LYS A 223 4.28 0.52 6.78
C LYS A 223 3.36 0.60 8.00
N ALA A 224 2.36 -0.28 8.08
CA ALA A 224 1.49 -0.39 9.24
C ALA A 224 2.27 -0.77 10.50
N SER A 225 3.21 -1.71 10.37
CA SER A 225 4.09 -2.08 11.47
C SER A 225 4.97 -0.90 11.90
N ALA A 226 5.56 -0.17 10.95
CA ALA A 226 6.38 1.01 11.24
C ALA A 226 5.58 2.11 11.95
N PHE A 227 4.35 2.37 11.51
CA PHE A 227 3.44 3.31 12.17
C PHE A 227 3.07 2.86 13.59
N ALA A 228 2.74 1.58 13.79
CA ALA A 228 2.42 1.03 15.11
C ALA A 228 3.56 1.29 16.12
N PHE A 229 4.81 1.09 15.68
CA PHE A 229 6.00 1.41 16.49
C PHE A 229 6.16 2.92 16.74
N ALA A 230 5.96 3.76 15.72
CA ALA A 230 6.13 5.22 15.84
C ALA A 230 5.05 5.87 16.72
N ALA A 231 3.80 5.42 16.60
CA ALA A 231 2.67 5.92 17.39
C ALA A 231 2.55 5.24 18.77
N ALA A 232 3.36 4.21 19.03
CA ALA A 232 3.28 3.36 20.23
C ALA A 232 1.86 2.81 20.48
N LEU A 233 1.16 2.44 19.41
CA LEU A 233 -0.21 1.94 19.45
C LEU A 233 -0.25 0.41 19.29
N ALA A 234 -1.10 -0.22 20.09
CA ALA A 234 -1.44 -1.64 19.96
C ALA A 234 -2.69 -1.87 19.08
N PHE A 235 -3.48 -0.83 18.83
CA PHE A 235 -4.72 -0.89 18.05
C PHE A 235 -4.96 0.40 17.29
N PHE A 236 -5.29 0.30 16.01
CA PHE A 236 -5.72 1.44 15.18
C PHE A 236 -6.39 0.96 13.89
N SER A 237 -7.24 1.81 13.32
CA SER A 237 -7.76 1.68 11.95
C SER A 237 -7.13 2.76 11.06
N MET A 238 -7.38 2.71 9.74
CA MET A 238 -6.90 3.77 8.84
C MET A 238 -7.51 5.15 9.19
N GLY A 239 -8.76 5.17 9.64
CA GLY A 239 -9.38 6.39 10.17
C GLY A 239 -8.58 6.97 11.36
N SER A 240 -8.08 6.14 12.27
CA SER A 240 -7.22 6.63 13.34
C SER A 240 -5.83 7.06 12.86
N VAL A 241 -5.26 6.43 11.82
CA VAL A 241 -3.94 6.79 11.26
C VAL A 241 -3.90 8.26 10.85
N ILE A 242 -4.94 8.73 10.15
CA ILE A 242 -4.98 10.10 9.62
C ILE A 242 -5.00 11.16 10.73
N THR A 243 -5.50 10.84 11.93
CA THR A 243 -5.53 11.75 13.08
C THR A 243 -4.13 12.09 13.63
N PHE A 244 -3.11 11.28 13.30
CA PHE A 244 -1.74 11.53 13.72
C PHE A 244 -1.01 12.52 12.81
N ILE A 245 -1.55 12.80 11.61
CA ILE A 245 -0.94 13.70 10.66
C ILE A 245 -0.83 15.12 11.27
N PRO A 246 -1.92 15.77 11.74
CA PRO A 246 -1.85 17.09 12.35
C PRO A 246 -0.88 17.22 13.52
N GLY A 247 -0.65 16.12 14.25
CA GLY A 247 0.17 16.07 15.46
C GLY A 247 1.68 16.17 15.22
N GLY A 248 2.16 15.99 13.99
CA GLY A 248 3.58 16.14 13.69
C GLY A 248 4.46 14.91 13.99
N GLY A 249 5.76 15.06 13.74
CA GLY A 249 6.79 14.16 14.25
C GLY A 249 6.78 12.77 13.61
N ALA A 250 7.44 11.80 14.26
CA ALA A 250 7.66 10.47 13.69
C ALA A 250 6.36 9.72 13.35
N ALA A 251 5.32 9.88 14.18
CA ALA A 251 4.02 9.26 13.93
C ALA A 251 3.31 9.89 12.72
N GLY A 252 3.40 11.21 12.53
CA GLY A 252 2.84 11.89 11.37
C GLY A 252 3.53 11.51 10.06
N PHE A 253 4.87 11.45 10.03
CA PHE A 253 5.61 10.91 8.88
C PHE A 253 5.19 9.48 8.54
N ALA A 254 5.10 8.60 9.56
CA ALA A 254 4.69 7.21 9.35
C ALA A 254 3.22 7.08 8.93
N ALA A 255 2.34 7.99 9.38
CA ALA A 255 0.94 8.04 8.97
C ALA A 255 0.79 8.41 7.49
N VAL A 256 1.51 9.44 7.03
CA VAL A 256 1.56 9.82 5.60
C VAL A 256 2.06 8.65 4.74
N ASP A 257 3.15 8.02 5.18
CA ASP A 257 3.74 6.85 4.50
C ASP A 257 2.75 5.67 4.39
N LEU A 258 2.00 5.39 5.46
CA LEU A 258 1.00 4.32 5.50
C LEU A 258 -0.24 4.66 4.66
N TYR A 259 -0.72 5.91 4.73
CA TYR A 259 -1.84 6.38 3.93
C TYR A 259 -1.57 6.21 2.44
N ASN A 260 -0.41 6.67 1.95
CA ASN A 260 -0.08 6.60 0.52
C ASN A 260 -0.07 5.15 0.00
N VAL A 261 0.56 4.22 0.72
CA VAL A 261 0.60 2.81 0.27
C VAL A 261 -0.77 2.12 0.39
N TYR A 262 -1.60 2.53 1.34
CA TYR A 262 -2.96 2.02 1.46
C TYR A 262 -3.86 2.54 0.34
N SER A 263 -3.70 3.82 -0.04
CA SER A 263 -4.41 4.41 -1.19
C SER A 263 -4.02 3.72 -2.49
N ASP A 264 -2.71 3.56 -2.74
CA ASP A 264 -2.17 2.79 -3.88
C ASP A 264 -2.83 1.38 -3.96
N LEU A 265 -2.92 0.68 -2.82
CA LEU A 265 -3.57 -0.63 -2.74
C LEU A 265 -5.07 -0.57 -3.05
N GLN A 266 -5.79 0.40 -2.48
CA GLN A 266 -7.23 0.56 -2.68
C GLN A 266 -7.54 0.80 -4.17
N ASP A 267 -6.74 1.62 -4.84
CA ASP A 267 -6.87 1.94 -6.25
C ASP A 267 -6.57 0.71 -7.14
N ASP A 268 -5.48 -0.01 -6.87
CA ASP A 268 -5.14 -1.24 -7.62
C ASP A 268 -6.23 -2.32 -7.53
N VAL A 269 -6.84 -2.46 -6.36
CA VAL A 269 -7.96 -3.40 -6.14
C VAL A 269 -9.21 -2.92 -6.86
N GLY A 270 -9.46 -1.60 -6.87
CA GLY A 270 -10.53 -0.98 -7.65
C GLY A 270 -10.36 -1.22 -9.16
N ASP A 271 -9.17 -1.00 -9.70
CA ASP A 271 -8.81 -1.26 -11.10
C ASP A 271 -9.02 -2.73 -11.46
N ALA A 272 -8.53 -3.64 -10.61
CA ALA A 272 -8.72 -5.08 -10.81
C ALA A 272 -10.21 -5.45 -10.81
N TYR A 273 -11.01 -4.88 -9.89
CA TYR A 273 -12.45 -5.11 -9.84
C TYR A 273 -13.17 -4.61 -11.10
N ALA A 274 -12.81 -3.42 -11.58
CA ALA A 274 -13.34 -2.87 -12.81
C ALA A 274 -13.00 -3.77 -14.00
N ALA A 275 -11.74 -4.17 -14.16
CA ALA A 275 -11.31 -5.01 -15.28
C ALA A 275 -11.99 -6.39 -15.27
N VAL A 276 -12.03 -7.07 -14.12
CA VAL A 276 -12.68 -8.39 -14.00
C VAL A 276 -14.20 -8.30 -14.22
N SER A 277 -14.84 -7.21 -13.81
CA SER A 277 -16.27 -7.01 -14.04
C SER A 277 -16.65 -6.96 -15.52
N HIS A 278 -15.73 -6.50 -16.38
CA HIS A 278 -15.91 -6.36 -17.83
C HIS A 278 -15.36 -7.54 -18.65
N MET A 279 -14.87 -8.61 -18.02
CA MET A 279 -14.45 -9.84 -18.70
C MET A 279 -15.61 -10.75 -19.09
#